data_AF-A0A482AY84-F1
#
_entry.id   AF-A0A482AY84-F1
#
_cell.length_a   1.000
_cell.length_b   1.000
_cell.length_c   1.000
_cell.angle_alpha   90.00
_cell.angle_beta   90.00
_cell.angle_gamma   90.00
#
_symmetry.space_group_name_H-M   'P 1'
#
loop_
_entity.id
_entity.type
_entity.pdbx_description
1 polymer ?
#
loop_
_entity_poly.entity_id
_entity_poly.type
_entity_poly.pdbx_seq_one_letter_code
_entity_poly.pdbx_strand_id
1 'polypeptide(L)'
;MSRYRGPRFKKIRRLGALPGLTSKRPKAGSDLRNQSRSGKKSQYRIRLEEKQKLRFHYGITERQLLTYVRIAAKAKGSTGQVLLQLLEMRLDNILFRLGMASTIPRARQLVNHRHILVNGRIVDIPSYRCKPRDIITAKDEKKSRAMIQNYLDSFPQEELPKHLTLNPFQYKGMINQIIDNKWVDLKINELLVVEYYSRQT
;
A
#
# COMPACT_ATOMS: atom_id res chain seq x y z
N MET A 1 7.67 -11.57 11.74
CA MET A 1 6.69 -11.19 10.68
C MET A 1 7.18 -11.62 9.30
N SER A 2 6.38 -12.37 8.56
CA SER A 2 6.67 -12.71 7.16
C SER A 2 6.54 -11.48 6.26
N ARG A 3 7.59 -11.15 5.49
CA ARG A 3 7.58 -10.08 4.47
C ARG A 3 8.48 -10.44 3.28
N TYR A 4 8.21 -9.86 2.12
CA TYR A 4 9.10 -9.98 0.97
C TYR A 4 10.37 -9.15 1.20
N ARG A 5 11.54 -9.82 1.17
CA ARG A 5 12.88 -9.22 1.28
C ARG A 5 13.69 -9.30 -0.01
N GLY A 6 13.09 -9.83 -1.08
CA GLY A 6 13.78 -10.08 -2.35
C GLY A 6 13.95 -8.82 -3.22
N PRO A 7 14.54 -8.99 -4.42
CA PRO A 7 14.80 -7.89 -5.34
C PRO A 7 13.49 -7.24 -5.84
N ARG A 8 13.38 -5.92 -5.68
CA ARG A 8 12.17 -5.14 -6.03
C ARG A 8 12.05 -4.92 -7.55
N PHE A 9 13.12 -4.49 -8.21
CA PHE A 9 13.10 -4.24 -9.65
C PHE A 9 12.75 -5.47 -10.50
N LYS A 10 13.11 -6.68 -10.04
CA LYS A 10 12.71 -7.93 -10.70
C LYS A 10 11.19 -8.09 -10.77
N LYS A 11 10.45 -7.64 -9.75
CA LYS A 11 8.98 -7.68 -9.72
C LYS A 11 8.38 -6.57 -10.57
N ILE A 12 8.93 -5.36 -10.50
CA ILE A 12 8.46 -4.19 -11.26
C ILE A 12 8.60 -4.41 -12.77
N ARG A 13 9.72 -4.97 -13.25
CA ARG A 13 9.88 -5.32 -14.67
C ARG A 13 8.80 -6.26 -15.20
N ARG A 14 8.26 -7.14 -14.34
CA ARG A 14 7.22 -8.11 -14.73
C ARG A 14 5.79 -7.57 -14.54
N LEU A 15 5.54 -6.89 -13.44
CA LEU A 15 4.19 -6.49 -13.01
C LEU A 15 3.83 -5.05 -13.40
N GLY A 16 4.82 -4.23 -13.75
CA GLY A 16 4.65 -2.81 -14.03
C GLY A 16 4.94 -1.92 -12.81
N ALA A 17 4.45 -0.69 -12.85
CA ALA A 17 4.69 0.32 -11.82
C ALA A 17 4.00 -0.06 -10.49
N LEU A 18 4.76 0.00 -9.40
CA LEU A 18 4.30 -0.30 -8.04
C LEU A 18 4.80 0.81 -7.09
N PRO A 19 4.09 1.94 -6.97
CA PRO A 19 4.57 3.12 -6.25
C PRO A 19 4.85 2.81 -4.77
N GLY A 20 3.98 2.06 -4.09
CA GLY A 20 4.19 1.65 -2.69
C GLY A 20 5.46 0.82 -2.42
N LEU A 21 6.04 0.18 -3.44
CA LEU A 21 7.25 -0.64 -3.30
C LEU A 21 8.54 0.16 -3.50
N THR A 22 8.56 1.08 -4.46
CA THR A 22 9.69 1.99 -4.74
C THR A 22 9.25 3.10 -5.70
N SER A 23 9.75 4.32 -5.48
CA SER A 23 9.60 5.44 -6.42
C SER A 23 10.59 5.38 -7.60
N LYS A 24 11.73 4.69 -7.41
CA LYS A 24 12.75 4.54 -8.46
C LYS A 24 12.20 3.79 -9.68
N ARG A 25 12.41 4.34 -10.87
CA ARG A 25 12.09 3.67 -12.13
C ARG A 25 13.17 2.65 -12.51
N PRO A 26 12.82 1.48 -13.05
CA PRO A 26 13.81 0.56 -13.57
C PRO A 26 14.57 1.23 -14.71
N LYS A 27 15.90 1.13 -14.73
CA LYS A 27 16.70 1.49 -15.91
C LYS A 27 16.18 0.67 -17.10
N ALA A 28 16.04 1.31 -18.26
CA ALA A 28 15.75 0.61 -19.51
C ALA A 28 16.82 -0.48 -19.69
N GLY A 29 16.40 -1.74 -19.63
CA GLY A 29 17.27 -2.89 -19.88
C GLY A 29 17.02 -3.41 -21.29
N SER A 30 18.06 -4.00 -21.88
CA SER A 30 18.19 -4.62 -23.21
C SER A 30 17.15 -5.71 -23.56
N ASP A 31 15.87 -5.39 -23.43
CA ASP A 31 14.75 -6.34 -23.49
C ASP A 31 14.27 -6.66 -24.92
N LEU A 32 14.92 -6.12 -25.96
CA LEU A 32 14.60 -6.41 -27.36
C LEU A 32 14.59 -7.93 -27.66
N ARG A 33 15.45 -8.72 -26.99
CA ARG A 33 15.49 -10.19 -27.13
C ARG A 33 14.59 -10.97 -26.15
N ASN A 34 14.14 -10.36 -25.06
CA ASN A 34 13.33 -11.04 -24.04
C ASN A 34 11.83 -10.80 -24.22
N GLN A 35 11.43 -9.66 -24.81
CA GLN A 35 10.03 -9.38 -25.15
C GLN A 35 9.52 -10.27 -26.28
N SER A 36 10.39 -10.65 -27.23
CA SER A 36 10.06 -11.57 -28.33
C SER A 36 9.65 -12.98 -27.88
N ARG A 37 9.90 -13.36 -26.61
CA ARG A 37 9.48 -14.65 -26.03
C ARG A 37 8.16 -14.59 -25.26
N SER A 38 7.61 -13.41 -24.98
CA SER A 38 6.34 -13.32 -24.25
C SER A 38 5.18 -13.39 -25.23
N GLY A 39 4.79 -14.61 -25.62
CA GLY A 39 3.56 -14.86 -26.37
C GLY A 39 2.30 -14.31 -25.68
N LYS A 40 1.14 -14.41 -26.36
CA LYS A 40 -0.16 -13.97 -25.85
C LYS A 40 -0.39 -14.51 -24.43
N LYS A 41 -0.72 -13.61 -23.49
CA LYS A 41 -0.99 -14.00 -22.10
C LYS A 41 -2.34 -14.71 -22.04
N SER A 42 -2.38 -15.85 -21.33
CA SER A 42 -3.64 -16.52 -21.03
C SER A 42 -4.50 -15.69 -20.07
N GLN A 43 -5.82 -15.89 -20.10
CA GLN A 43 -6.76 -15.19 -19.20
C GLN A 43 -6.42 -15.42 -17.72
N TYR A 44 -6.00 -16.62 -17.35
CA TYR A 44 -5.51 -16.93 -16.00
C TYR A 44 -4.27 -16.10 -15.63
N ARG A 45 -3.31 -15.96 -16.55
CA ARG A 45 -2.08 -15.19 -16.29
C ARG A 45 -2.38 -13.71 -16.08
N ILE A 46 -3.33 -13.15 -16.83
CA ILE A 46 -3.75 -11.75 -16.68
C ILE A 46 -4.31 -11.51 -15.27
N ARG A 47 -5.27 -12.34 -14.83
CA ARG A 47 -5.83 -12.29 -13.48
C ARG A 47 -4.77 -12.47 -12.38
N LEU A 48 -3.87 -13.43 -12.56
CA LEU A 48 -2.78 -13.68 -11.64
C LEU A 48 -1.86 -12.45 -11.51
N GLU A 49 -1.53 -11.79 -12.61
CA GLU A 49 -0.68 -10.60 -12.60
C GLU A 49 -1.34 -9.43 -11.86
N GLU A 50 -2.65 -9.18 -12.06
CA GLU A 50 -3.38 -8.15 -11.31
C GLU A 50 -3.40 -8.40 -9.80
N LYS A 51 -3.67 -9.64 -9.39
CA LYS A 51 -3.58 -10.03 -7.97
C LYS A 51 -2.18 -9.82 -7.41
N GLN A 52 -1.14 -10.18 -8.17
CA GLN A 52 0.25 -10.00 -7.72
C GLN A 52 0.60 -8.52 -7.57
N LYS A 53 0.07 -7.62 -8.41
CA LYS A 53 0.26 -6.17 -8.24
C LYS A 53 -0.24 -5.70 -6.87
N LEU A 54 -1.48 -6.06 -6.46
CA LEU A 54 -1.98 -5.73 -5.11
C LEU A 54 -1.05 -6.24 -4.02
N ARG A 55 -0.68 -7.52 -4.13
CA ARG A 55 0.12 -8.19 -3.10
C ARG A 55 1.46 -7.49 -2.88
N PHE A 56 2.15 -7.13 -3.96
CA PHE A 56 3.46 -6.48 -3.87
C PHE A 56 3.36 -4.97 -3.59
N HIS A 57 2.29 -4.30 -4.03
CA HIS A 57 2.05 -2.90 -3.70
C HIS A 57 1.92 -2.72 -2.18
N TYR A 58 0.94 -3.40 -1.57
CA TYR A 58 0.67 -3.27 -0.13
C TYR A 58 1.58 -4.14 0.77
N GLY A 59 2.46 -4.96 0.17
CA GLY A 59 3.41 -5.79 0.91
C GLY A 59 2.77 -6.89 1.78
N ILE A 60 1.59 -7.37 1.40
CA ILE A 60 0.78 -8.35 2.13
C ILE A 60 1.09 -9.79 1.72
N THR A 61 0.78 -10.74 2.59
CA THR A 61 0.88 -12.18 2.26
C THR A 61 -0.36 -12.66 1.51
N GLU A 62 -0.26 -13.77 0.79
CA GLU A 62 -1.40 -14.36 0.08
C GLU A 62 -2.53 -14.75 1.05
N ARG A 63 -2.17 -15.33 2.20
CA ARG A 63 -3.14 -15.70 3.25
C ARG A 63 -3.88 -14.48 3.77
N GLN A 64 -3.18 -13.37 4.01
CA GLN A 64 -3.83 -12.12 4.43
C GLN A 64 -4.73 -11.53 3.35
N LEU A 65 -4.29 -11.55 2.09
CA LEU A 65 -5.12 -11.08 0.97
C LEU A 65 -6.40 -11.91 0.84
N LEU A 66 -6.31 -13.24 0.94
CA LEU A 66 -7.48 -14.12 0.95
C LEU A 66 -8.45 -13.77 2.08
N THR A 67 -7.96 -13.48 3.28
CA THR A 67 -8.80 -13.03 4.40
C THR A 67 -9.51 -11.72 4.07
N TYR A 68 -8.82 -10.73 3.49
CA TYR A 68 -9.45 -9.49 3.07
C TYR A 68 -10.51 -9.69 1.99
N VAL A 69 -10.28 -10.59 1.03
CA VAL A 69 -11.27 -10.94 0.00
C VAL A 69 -12.51 -11.57 0.64
N ARG A 70 -12.35 -12.48 1.61
CA ARG A 70 -13.48 -13.07 2.34
C ARG A 70 -14.27 -12.03 3.14
N ILE A 71 -13.60 -11.05 3.74
CA ILE A 71 -14.27 -9.95 4.44
C ILE A 71 -15.02 -9.06 3.44
N ALA A 72 -14.39 -8.72 2.31
CA ALA A 72 -15.00 -7.91 1.26
C ALA A 72 -16.22 -8.59 0.63
N ALA A 73 -16.16 -9.91 0.40
CA ALA A 73 -17.25 -10.69 -0.17
C ALA A 73 -18.48 -10.78 0.75
N LYS A 74 -18.28 -10.64 2.07
CA LYS A 74 -19.36 -10.59 3.06
C LYS A 74 -19.94 -9.19 3.27
N ALA A 75 -19.20 -8.15 2.86
CA ALA A 75 -19.64 -6.78 3.03
C ALA A 75 -20.74 -6.45 2.01
N LYS A 76 -21.65 -5.55 2.39
CA LYS A 76 -22.66 -5.02 1.46
C LYS A 76 -21.96 -4.07 0.47
N GLY A 77 -22.19 -4.27 -0.82
CA GLY A 77 -21.64 -3.42 -1.90
C GLY A 77 -20.74 -4.19 -2.86
N SER A 78 -19.98 -3.45 -3.67
CA SER A 78 -19.05 -4.05 -4.64
C SER A 78 -17.82 -4.63 -3.95
N THR A 79 -17.62 -5.96 -4.06
CA THR A 79 -16.51 -6.70 -3.43
C THR A 79 -15.14 -6.11 -3.77
N GLY A 80 -14.92 -5.74 -5.03
CA GLY A 80 -13.63 -5.19 -5.47
C GLY A 80 -13.33 -3.84 -4.82
N GLN A 81 -14.35 -2.99 -4.70
CA GLN A 81 -14.25 -1.66 -4.07
C GLN A 81 -13.99 -1.78 -2.57
N VAL A 82 -14.75 -2.63 -1.88
CA VAL A 82 -14.54 -2.89 -0.45
C VAL A 82 -13.15 -3.47 -0.20
N LEU A 83 -12.66 -4.37 -1.06
CA LEU A 83 -11.31 -4.91 -0.95
C LEU A 83 -10.25 -3.80 -0.99
N LEU A 84 -10.33 -2.87 -1.95
CA LEU A 84 -9.40 -1.75 -2.04
C LEU A 84 -9.50 -0.83 -0.82
N GLN A 85 -10.71 -0.54 -0.34
CA GLN A 85 -10.91 0.22 0.89
C GLN A 85 -10.24 -0.45 2.10
N LEU A 86 -10.36 -1.78 2.24
CA LEU A 86 -9.71 -2.52 3.33
C LEU A 86 -8.18 -2.43 3.27
N LEU A 87 -7.61 -2.44 2.07
CA LEU A 87 -6.16 -2.37 1.87
C LEU A 87 -5.60 -0.97 2.06
N GLU A 88 -6.30 0.05 1.57
CA GLU A 88 -5.85 1.44 1.68
C GLU A 88 -5.97 1.97 3.13
N MET A 89 -6.97 1.51 3.90
CA MET A 89 -7.18 1.89 5.30
C MET A 89 -6.23 1.22 6.31
N ARG A 90 -5.16 0.57 5.85
CA ARG A 90 -4.12 -0.01 6.71
C ARG A 90 -3.18 1.08 7.22
N LEU A 91 -2.72 0.97 8.47
CA LEU A 91 -1.83 1.94 9.08
C LEU A 91 -0.52 2.13 8.30
N ASP A 92 0.13 1.05 7.85
CA ASP A 92 1.35 1.15 7.05
C ASP A 92 1.15 1.86 5.70
N ASN A 93 -0.02 1.68 5.10
CA ASN A 93 -0.37 2.36 3.86
C ASN A 93 -0.72 3.84 4.08
N ILE A 94 -1.47 4.17 5.13
CA ILE A 94 -1.82 5.56 5.45
C ILE A 94 -0.58 6.39 5.77
N LEU A 95 0.39 5.83 6.51
CA LEU A 95 1.68 6.49 6.77
C LEU A 95 2.46 6.79 5.49
N PHE A 96 2.40 5.88 4.51
CA PHE A 96 2.99 6.09 3.19
C PHE A 96 2.24 7.18 2.41
N ARG A 97 0.90 7.14 2.39
CA ARG A 97 0.04 8.14 1.73
C ARG A 97 0.14 9.54 2.33
N LEU A 98 0.33 9.65 3.64
CA LEU A 98 0.61 10.90 4.33
C LEU A 98 2.00 11.46 4.03
N GLY A 99 2.86 10.72 3.30
CA GLY A 99 4.22 11.14 3.05
C GLY A 99 5.09 11.14 4.32
N MET A 100 4.75 10.37 5.36
CA MET A 100 5.62 10.20 6.54
C MET A 100 6.70 9.14 6.32
N ALA A 101 6.61 8.38 5.23
CA ALA A 101 7.58 7.35 4.86
C ALA A 101 7.74 7.22 3.35
N SER A 102 8.96 6.90 2.91
CA SER A 102 9.30 6.80 1.48
C SER A 102 8.70 5.64 0.71
N THR A 103 8.44 4.53 1.39
CA THR A 103 7.88 3.32 0.80
C THR A 103 7.11 2.58 1.87
N ILE A 104 6.14 1.75 1.48
CA ILE A 104 5.33 0.95 2.42
C ILE A 104 6.21 0.04 3.30
N PRO A 105 7.29 -0.62 2.81
CA PRO A 105 8.19 -1.36 3.67
C PRO A 105 8.88 -0.51 4.75
N ARG A 106 9.16 0.78 4.48
CA ARG A 106 9.72 1.70 5.48
C ARG A 106 8.66 2.13 6.48
N ALA A 107 7.45 2.45 6.02
CA ALA A 107 6.31 2.74 6.89
C ALA A 107 6.04 1.59 7.87
N ARG A 108 6.05 0.36 7.35
CA ARG A 108 5.93 -0.86 8.15
C ARG A 108 7.01 -1.00 9.21
N GLN A 109 8.24 -0.62 8.90
CA GLN A 109 9.33 -0.60 9.87
C GLN A 109 9.07 0.43 10.97
N LEU A 110 8.64 1.65 10.63
CA LEU A 110 8.32 2.67 11.62
C LEU A 110 7.23 2.21 12.60
N VAL A 111 6.18 1.56 12.08
CA VAL A 111 5.11 0.99 12.91
C VAL A 111 5.66 -0.11 13.83
N ASN A 112 6.33 -1.13 13.27
CA ASN A 112 6.87 -2.25 14.06
C ASN A 112 7.83 -1.81 15.16
N HIS A 113 8.58 -0.73 14.95
CA HIS A 113 9.53 -0.19 15.91
C HIS A 113 8.91 0.81 16.89
N ARG A 114 7.57 0.89 16.96
CA ARG A 114 6.82 1.71 17.93
C ARG A 114 7.07 3.22 17.81
N HIS A 115 7.35 3.70 16.61
CA HIS A 115 7.55 5.14 16.35
C HIS A 115 6.23 5.90 16.13
N ILE A 116 5.11 5.19 15.97
CA ILE A 116 3.81 5.76 15.59
C ILE A 116 2.80 5.59 16.73
N LEU A 117 2.03 6.66 16.95
CA LEU A 117 0.91 6.73 17.85
C LEU A 117 -0.38 6.89 17.02
N VAL A 118 -1.44 6.17 17.41
CA VAL A 118 -2.80 6.39 16.92
C VAL A 118 -3.65 6.81 18.09
N ASN A 119 -4.27 7.99 18.01
CA ASN A 119 -5.07 8.59 19.09
C ASN A 119 -4.31 8.62 20.43
N GLY A 120 -3.01 8.92 20.39
CA GLY A 120 -2.13 8.99 21.57
C GLY A 120 -1.64 7.63 22.11
N ARG A 121 -2.03 6.50 21.51
CA ARG A 121 -1.60 5.15 21.94
C ARG A 121 -0.61 4.55 20.94
N ILE A 122 0.39 3.84 21.45
CA ILE A 122 1.38 3.13 20.61
C ILE A 122 0.68 2.00 19.87
N VAL A 123 0.83 1.98 18.54
CA VAL A 123 0.37 0.89 17.69
C VAL A 123 1.56 0.33 16.92
N ASP A 124 1.90 -0.94 17.17
CA ASP A 124 3.01 -1.66 16.53
C ASP A 124 2.55 -2.67 15.48
N ILE A 125 1.28 -2.62 15.08
CA ILE A 125 0.67 -3.53 14.11
C ILE A 125 0.47 -2.80 12.77
N PRO A 126 1.25 -3.12 11.71
CA PRO A 126 1.11 -2.49 10.40
C PRO A 126 -0.25 -2.74 9.73
N SER A 127 -0.87 -3.89 10.03
CA SER A 127 -2.20 -4.24 9.56
C SER A 127 -3.35 -3.65 10.38
N TYR A 128 -3.05 -2.76 11.34
CA TYR A 128 -4.08 -2.02 12.05
C TYR A 128 -4.96 -1.28 11.04
N ARG A 129 -6.27 -1.45 11.18
CA ARG A 129 -7.26 -0.81 10.31
C ARG A 129 -7.64 0.52 10.95
N CYS A 130 -7.19 1.59 10.33
CA CYS A 130 -7.55 2.92 10.80
C CYS A 130 -9.02 3.21 10.49
N LYS A 131 -9.63 4.03 11.33
CA LYS A 131 -11.00 4.49 11.21
C LYS A 131 -11.03 5.96 10.80
N PRO A 132 -12.14 6.42 10.20
CA PRO A 132 -12.37 7.85 10.07
C PRO A 132 -12.23 8.55 11.43
N ARG A 133 -11.66 9.75 11.41
CA ARG A 133 -11.31 10.60 12.55
C ARG A 133 -10.16 10.10 13.42
N ASP A 134 -9.49 9.01 13.04
CA ASP A 134 -8.24 8.63 13.71
C ASP A 134 -7.14 9.67 13.44
N ILE A 135 -6.41 9.97 14.49
CA ILE A 135 -5.27 10.88 14.51
C ILE A 135 -3.99 10.05 14.58
N ILE A 136 -3.09 10.27 13.63
CA ILE A 136 -1.79 9.60 13.54
C ILE A 136 -0.70 10.61 13.87
N THR A 137 0.12 10.31 14.87
CA THR A 137 1.25 11.15 15.28
C THR A 137 2.53 10.33 15.44
N ALA A 138 3.66 11.03 15.36
CA ALA A 138 4.94 10.46 15.76
C ALA A 138 5.03 10.36 17.29
N LYS A 139 5.76 9.37 17.80
CA LYS A 139 6.14 9.30 19.21
C LYS A 139 7.06 10.48 19.58
N ASP A 140 6.92 11.01 20.79
CA ASP A 140 7.71 12.15 21.35
C ASP A 140 9.17 11.80 21.70
N GLU A 141 9.81 10.99 20.87
CA GLU A 141 11.24 10.73 20.93
C GLU A 141 11.95 11.45 19.77
N LYS A 142 13.11 12.06 20.06
CA LYS A 142 13.91 12.79 19.06
C LYS A 142 14.20 11.94 17.81
N LYS A 143 14.51 10.65 17.99
CA LYS A 143 14.79 9.71 16.89
C LYS A 143 13.57 9.51 15.97
N SER A 144 12.39 9.34 16.57
CA SER A 144 11.13 9.13 15.85
C SER A 144 10.76 10.36 15.02
N ARG A 145 10.84 11.55 15.65
CA ARG A 145 10.54 12.82 14.98
C ARG A 145 11.51 13.12 13.85
N ALA A 146 12.82 12.96 14.10
CA ALA A 146 13.85 13.16 13.08
C ALA A 146 13.65 12.27 11.85
N MET A 147 13.28 11.00 12.02
CA MET A 147 13.06 10.10 10.88
C MET A 147 11.90 10.54 9.97
N ILE A 148 10.83 11.07 10.54
CA ILE A 148 9.63 11.53 9.81
C ILE A 148 9.88 12.91 9.22
N GLN A 149 10.47 13.82 10.01
CA GLN A 149 10.83 15.18 9.59
C GLN A 149 11.79 15.16 8.40
N ASN A 150 12.90 14.41 8.49
CA ASN A 150 13.87 14.30 7.40
C ASN A 150 13.23 13.84 6.09
N TYR A 151 12.15 13.06 6.16
CA TYR A 151 11.47 12.59 4.97
C TYR A 151 10.46 13.61 4.42
N LEU A 152 9.68 14.25 5.29
CA LEU A 152 8.77 15.32 4.88
C LEU A 152 9.50 16.53 4.30
N ASP A 153 10.69 16.84 4.81
CA ASP A 153 11.49 17.97 4.33
C ASP A 153 12.21 17.65 3.00
N SER A 154 12.51 16.37 2.73
CA SER A 154 13.30 15.96 1.55
C SER A 154 12.48 15.63 0.31
N PHE A 155 11.18 15.41 0.44
CA PHE A 155 10.32 15.08 -0.70
C PHE A 155 9.23 16.14 -0.87
N PRO A 156 9.10 16.74 -2.06
CA PRO A 156 7.94 17.57 -2.36
C PRO A 156 6.69 16.69 -2.17
N GLN A 157 5.70 17.22 -1.45
CA GLN A 157 4.47 16.49 -1.18
C GLN A 157 3.82 16.11 -2.51
N GLU A 158 3.70 14.80 -2.78
CA GLU A 158 2.72 14.31 -3.74
C GLU A 158 1.34 14.81 -3.28
N GLU A 159 0.46 15.17 -4.21
CA GLU A 159 -0.87 15.67 -3.88
C GLU A 159 -1.59 14.70 -2.93
N LEU A 160 -1.85 15.16 -1.70
CA LEU A 160 -2.47 14.34 -0.68
C LEU A 160 -3.92 14.01 -1.12
N PRO A 161 -4.34 12.75 -1.03
CA PRO A 161 -5.73 12.39 -1.26
C PRO A 161 -6.66 13.13 -0.30
N LYS A 162 -7.84 13.56 -0.78
CA LYS A 162 -8.81 14.35 0.01
C LYS A 162 -9.25 13.70 1.34
N HIS A 163 -9.18 12.37 1.46
CA HIS A 163 -9.51 11.66 2.70
C HIS A 163 -8.45 11.82 3.81
N LEU A 164 -7.28 12.37 3.50
CA LEU A 164 -6.18 12.57 4.44
C LEU A 164 -5.86 14.05 4.57
N THR A 165 -5.58 14.47 5.79
CA THR A 165 -5.04 15.80 6.09
C THR A 165 -3.76 15.64 6.88
N LEU A 166 -2.77 16.46 6.56
CA LEU A 166 -1.50 16.51 7.26
C LEU A 166 -1.24 17.93 7.74
N ASN A 167 -0.99 18.09 9.04
CA ASN A 167 -0.52 19.33 9.62
C ASN A 167 1.02 19.29 9.67
N PRO A 168 1.73 20.09 8.85
CA PRO A 168 3.18 19.99 8.72
C PRO A 168 3.92 20.39 10.01
N PHE A 169 3.44 21.40 10.74
CA PHE A 169 4.09 21.88 11.96
C PHE A 169 4.10 20.86 13.10
N GLN A 170 3.02 20.08 13.23
CA GLN A 170 2.83 19.11 14.31
C GLN A 170 3.15 17.69 13.87
N TYR A 171 3.49 17.47 12.59
CA TYR A 171 3.64 16.14 11.99
C TYR A 171 2.47 15.21 12.33
N LYS A 172 1.26 15.78 12.24
CA LYS A 172 0.01 15.15 12.65
C LYS A 172 -0.83 14.86 11.42
N GLY A 173 -1.09 13.57 11.19
CA GLY A 173 -2.01 13.11 10.16
C GLY A 173 -3.39 12.88 10.74
N MET A 174 -4.44 13.19 9.98
CA MET A 174 -5.82 12.86 10.33
C MET A 174 -6.52 12.25 9.13
N ILE A 175 -7.33 11.23 9.40
CA ILE A 175 -8.14 10.53 8.41
C ILE A 175 -9.54 11.14 8.47
N ASN A 176 -9.99 11.79 7.42
CA ASN A 176 -11.28 12.49 7.42
C ASN A 176 -12.44 11.52 7.17
N GLN A 177 -12.27 10.64 6.19
CA GLN A 177 -13.32 9.74 5.72
C GLN A 177 -12.73 8.43 5.18
N ILE A 178 -13.61 7.49 4.87
CA ILE A 178 -13.24 6.27 4.14
C ILE A 178 -12.86 6.66 2.71
N ILE A 179 -11.86 5.97 2.17
CA ILE A 179 -11.37 6.21 0.82
C ILE A 179 -12.41 5.84 -0.26
N ASP A 180 -12.54 6.71 -1.25
CA ASP A 180 -13.23 6.41 -2.50
C ASP A 180 -12.29 5.74 -3.50
N ASN A 181 -12.81 4.83 -4.32
CA ASN A 181 -11.99 4.09 -5.29
C ASN A 181 -11.24 4.98 -6.27
N LYS A 182 -11.77 6.18 -6.56
CA LYS A 182 -11.16 7.17 -7.46
C LYS A 182 -9.84 7.74 -6.93
N TRP A 183 -9.58 7.63 -5.62
CA TRP A 183 -8.38 8.16 -4.97
C TRP A 183 -7.30 7.10 -4.76
N VAL A 184 -7.52 5.88 -5.25
CA VAL A 184 -6.51 4.81 -5.24
C VAL A 184 -5.51 5.07 -6.35
N ASP A 185 -4.28 5.38 -5.98
CA ASP A 185 -3.20 5.71 -6.93
C ASP A 185 -2.50 4.46 -7.53
N LEU A 186 -3.05 3.26 -7.29
CA LEU A 186 -2.66 2.05 -8.01
C LEU A 186 -3.58 1.81 -9.21
N LYS A 187 -3.03 1.84 -10.43
CA LYS A 187 -3.74 1.43 -11.65
C LYS A 187 -4.00 -0.07 -11.64
N ILE A 188 -5.22 -0.45 -11.25
CA ILE A 188 -5.65 -1.84 -11.14
C ILE A 188 -7.06 -2.03 -11.68
N ASN A 189 -7.34 -3.24 -12.16
CA ASN A 189 -8.69 -3.72 -12.41
C ASN A 189 -9.09 -4.71 -11.30
N GLU A 190 -9.90 -4.24 -10.36
CA GLU A 190 -10.36 -5.00 -9.20
C GLU A 190 -11.23 -6.22 -9.57
N LEU A 191 -11.94 -6.17 -10.71
CA LEU A 191 -12.80 -7.28 -11.15
C LEU A 191 -11.99 -8.54 -11.45
N LEU A 192 -10.83 -8.38 -12.11
CA LEU A 192 -9.93 -9.49 -12.42
C LEU A 192 -9.37 -10.18 -11.17
N VAL A 193 -9.22 -9.42 -10.08
CA VAL A 193 -8.79 -9.95 -8.78
C VAL A 193 -9.92 -10.76 -8.15
N VAL A 194 -11.16 -10.26 -8.19
CA VAL A 194 -12.33 -10.98 -7.69
C VAL A 194 -12.54 -12.29 -8.47
N GLU A 195 -12.46 -12.24 -9.80
CA GLU A 195 -12.54 -13.43 -10.67
C GLU A 195 -11.44 -14.47 -10.39
N TYR A 196 -10.25 -14.02 -9.96
CA TYR A 196 -9.18 -14.95 -9.61
C TYR A 196 -9.55 -15.80 -8.39
N TYR A 197 -10.16 -15.17 -7.38
CA TYR A 197 -10.49 -15.83 -6.12
C TYR A 197 -11.80 -16.61 -6.17
N SER A 198 -12.76 -16.24 -7.04
CA SER A 198 -14.00 -17.01 -7.22
C SER A 198 -13.78 -18.43 -7.75
N ARG A 199 -12.63 -18.69 -8.39
CA ARG A 199 -12.23 -20.02 -8.89
C ARG A 199 -11.46 -20.86 -7.87
N GLN A 200 -11.09 -20.28 -6.73
CA GLN A 200 -10.35 -20.97 -5.66
C GLN A 200 -11.25 -21.39 -4.49
N THR A 201 -12.47 -20.87 -4.44
CA THR A 201 -13.55 -21.25 -3.54
C THR A 201 -14.48 -22.23 -4.23
#